data_AF-A0A401WUT2-F1
#
_entry.id   AF-A0A401WUT2-F1
#
_cell.length_a   1.000
_cell.length_b   1.000
_cell.length_c   1.000
_cell.angle_alpha   90.00
_cell.angle_beta   90.00
_cell.angle_gamma   90.00
#
_symmetry.space_group_name_H-M   'P 1'
#
loop_
_entity.id
_entity.type
_entity.pdbx_description
1 polymer ?
#
loop_
_entity_poly.entity_id
_entity_poly.type
_entity_poly.pdbx_seq_one_letter_code
_entity_poly.pdbx_strand_id
1 'polypeptide(L)'
;MPKCLSICIKVNFRSPTNTSMKQNFVMPNDSIVHHNATWHPGSVRNAVMDSARKLVESKIPVPPKSFFRKLANEAETLANEAIAEAIASKDEAPVALNIKIAHDLFYNLSDDIFLATENANDPIIAQLAAYFLLNAMDGYNKAIYMDAWNGHPDPEWGTIWGIHQRIRDFTPAFIFKVCMHGDVRFLAVECHAPNRHLPDDPRARLRARTMIVSGLPVIAFSPNEIKTDPDACVSEVNEALVTLAEELLSNPQKYDFRPQTGI
;
A
#
# COMPACT_ATOMS: atom_id res chain seq x y z
N MET A 1 5.60 -27.63 -31.28
CA MET A 1 5.75 -26.26 -30.76
C MET A 1 4.39 -25.58 -30.83
N PRO A 2 3.67 -25.39 -29.72
CA PRO A 2 2.37 -24.74 -29.77
C PRO A 2 2.53 -23.22 -29.87
N LYS A 3 1.73 -22.60 -30.74
CA LYS A 3 1.69 -21.16 -31.01
C LYS A 3 1.15 -20.43 -29.77
N CYS A 4 1.90 -19.47 -29.25
CA CYS A 4 1.38 -18.49 -28.28
C CYS A 4 0.25 -17.69 -28.95
N LEU A 5 -0.99 -17.88 -28.49
CA LEU A 5 -2.10 -17.00 -28.81
C LEU A 5 -1.92 -15.71 -28.01
N SER A 6 -1.56 -14.64 -28.70
CA SER A 6 -1.65 -13.28 -28.16
C SER A 6 -3.13 -12.90 -28.11
N ILE A 7 -3.74 -12.96 -26.92
CA ILE A 7 -5.10 -12.47 -26.70
C ILE A 7 -4.99 -10.96 -26.41
N CYS A 8 -5.28 -10.12 -27.41
CA CYS A 8 -5.47 -8.68 -27.20
C CYS A 8 -6.88 -8.45 -26.65
N ILE A 9 -7.00 -8.22 -25.34
CA ILE A 9 -8.27 -7.81 -24.73
C ILE A 9 -8.35 -6.27 -24.80
N LYS A 10 -9.20 -5.74 -25.68
CA LYS A 10 -9.59 -4.32 -25.65
C LYS A 10 -10.63 -4.12 -24.55
N VAL A 11 -10.19 -3.73 -23.36
CA VAL A 11 -11.11 -3.27 -22.31
C VAL A 11 -11.32 -1.77 -22.50
N ASN A 12 -12.47 -1.39 -23.06
CA ASN A 12 -12.85 0.03 -23.19
C ASN A 12 -13.52 0.48 -21.88
N PHE A 13 -12.78 1.18 -21.02
CA PHE A 13 -13.36 1.88 -19.88
C PHE A 13 -13.92 3.23 -20.35
N ARG A 14 -15.25 3.39 -20.34
CA ARG A 14 -15.87 4.70 -20.54
C ARG A 14 -15.89 5.45 -19.20
N SER A 15 -15.11 6.53 -19.09
CA SER A 15 -15.28 7.50 -17.99
C SER A 15 -16.62 8.23 -18.13
N PRO A 16 -17.32 8.55 -17.02
CA PRO A 16 -18.48 9.42 -17.06
C PRO A 16 -18.02 10.85 -17.38
N THR A 17 -18.61 11.43 -18.42
CA THR A 17 -18.35 12.81 -18.85
C THR A 17 -19.01 13.77 -17.87
N ASN A 18 -18.21 14.45 -17.05
CA ASN A 18 -18.70 15.60 -16.29
C ASN A 18 -18.64 16.84 -17.18
N THR A 19 -19.80 17.41 -17.41
CA THR A 19 -20.00 18.63 -18.20
C THR A 19 -19.81 19.84 -17.29
N SER A 20 -19.18 20.90 -17.82
CA SER A 20 -19.12 22.29 -17.30
C SER A 20 -18.10 22.62 -16.20
N MET A 21 -16.98 23.24 -16.59
CA MET A 21 -16.74 24.68 -16.39
C MET A 21 -15.50 25.12 -17.18
N LYS A 22 -15.62 26.22 -17.93
CA LYS A 22 -14.54 26.89 -18.66
C LYS A 22 -13.68 27.70 -17.68
N GLN A 23 -12.40 27.39 -17.57
CA GLN A 23 -11.36 28.38 -17.24
C GLN A 23 -10.09 28.05 -18.01
N ASN A 24 -9.64 29.03 -18.82
CA ASN A 24 -8.42 28.97 -19.61
C ASN A 24 -7.20 29.10 -18.68
N PHE A 25 -6.46 28.02 -18.50
CA PHE A 25 -5.07 28.06 -18.05
C PHE A 25 -4.23 27.24 -19.03
N VAL A 26 -3.35 27.92 -19.76
CA VAL A 26 -2.33 27.29 -20.59
C VAL A 26 -1.22 26.83 -19.66
N MET A 27 -1.19 25.54 -19.36
CA MET A 27 -0.07 24.86 -18.72
C MET A 27 0.84 24.23 -19.80
N PRO A 28 2.15 24.07 -19.55
CA PRO A 28 3.04 23.37 -20.47
C PRO A 28 2.58 21.91 -20.66
N ASN A 29 2.48 21.48 -21.91
CA ASN A 29 2.09 20.14 -22.35
C ASN A 29 3.12 19.07 -21.94
N ASP A 30 3.12 18.65 -20.69
CA ASP A 30 3.76 17.40 -20.25
C ASP A 30 2.81 16.56 -19.37
N SER A 31 1.49 16.66 -19.61
CA SER A 31 0.56 15.64 -19.15
C SER A 31 0.71 14.42 -20.07
N ILE A 32 1.54 13.45 -19.68
CA ILE A 32 1.54 12.12 -20.29
C ILE A 32 0.23 11.44 -19.87
N VAL A 33 -0.88 11.83 -20.49
CA VAL A 33 -2.13 11.09 -20.39
C VAL A 33 -1.99 9.93 -21.37
N HIS A 34 -1.65 8.74 -20.85
CA HIS A 34 -1.61 7.50 -21.63
C HIS A 34 -3.05 7.09 -22.02
N HIS A 35 -3.66 7.81 -22.96
CA HIS A 35 -5.01 7.58 -23.45
C HIS A 35 -5.20 6.28 -24.27
N ASN A 36 -4.22 5.36 -24.29
CA ASN A 36 -4.27 4.11 -25.05
C ASN A 36 -3.44 2.98 -24.41
N ALA A 37 -3.30 2.94 -23.09
CA ALA A 37 -2.60 1.82 -22.46
C ALA A 37 -3.47 0.56 -22.61
N THR A 38 -3.11 -0.30 -23.56
CA THR A 38 -3.79 -1.57 -23.81
C THR A 38 -3.03 -2.63 -23.05
N TRP A 39 -3.71 -3.39 -22.19
CA TRP A 39 -3.06 -4.46 -21.45
C TRP A 39 -2.47 -5.50 -22.41
N HIS A 40 -1.21 -5.85 -22.16
CA HIS A 40 -0.55 -7.00 -22.75
C HIS A 40 0.38 -7.64 -21.72
N PRO A 41 0.68 -8.95 -21.84
CA PRO A 41 1.66 -9.60 -20.97
C PRO A 41 2.98 -8.82 -20.91
N GLY A 42 3.47 -8.61 -19.69
CA GLY A 42 4.68 -7.86 -19.37
C GLY A 42 4.48 -6.35 -19.18
N SER A 43 3.27 -5.81 -19.31
CA SER A 43 3.03 -4.37 -19.14
C SER A 43 3.26 -3.92 -17.70
N VAL A 44 2.71 -4.64 -16.72
CA VAL A 44 2.88 -4.32 -15.29
C VAL A 44 4.35 -4.48 -14.93
N ARG A 45 4.99 -5.55 -15.41
CA ARG A 45 6.43 -5.76 -15.23
C ARG A 45 7.25 -4.57 -15.72
N ASN A 46 6.97 -4.08 -16.93
CA ASN A 46 7.69 -2.95 -17.51
C ASN A 46 7.47 -1.67 -16.71
N ALA A 47 6.22 -1.40 -16.30
CA ALA A 47 5.88 -0.22 -15.50
C ALA A 47 6.60 -0.18 -14.14
N VAL A 48 6.71 -1.32 -13.46
CA VAL A 48 7.48 -1.45 -12.20
C VAL A 48 8.98 -1.21 -12.46
N MET A 49 9.53 -1.81 -13.50
CA MET A 49 10.95 -1.65 -13.84
C MET A 49 11.30 -0.23 -14.30
N ASP A 50 10.39 0.46 -14.97
CA ASP A 50 10.54 1.87 -15.35
C ASP A 50 10.51 2.79 -14.13
N SER A 51 9.62 2.54 -13.16
CA SER A 51 9.62 3.25 -11.88
C SER A 51 10.96 3.08 -11.15
N ALA A 52 11.46 1.84 -11.04
CA ALA A 52 12.77 1.55 -10.46
C ALA A 52 13.92 2.30 -11.16
N ARG A 53 13.87 2.42 -12.49
CA ARG A 53 14.84 3.20 -13.25
C ARG A 53 14.76 4.70 -12.92
N LYS A 54 13.56 5.29 -12.92
CA LYS A 54 13.35 6.70 -12.58
C LYS A 54 13.85 7.04 -11.16
N LEU A 55 13.61 6.16 -10.20
CA LEU A 55 14.10 6.32 -8.83
C LEU A 55 15.63 6.37 -8.75
N VAL A 56 16.31 5.49 -9.49
CA VAL A 56 17.79 5.48 -9.59
C VAL A 56 18.31 6.74 -10.27
N GLU A 57 17.70 7.17 -11.37
CA GLU A 57 18.06 8.42 -12.08
C GLU A 57 17.87 9.65 -11.18
N SER A 58 16.86 9.61 -10.30
CA SER A 58 16.57 10.65 -9.30
C SER A 58 17.46 10.57 -8.06
N LYS A 59 18.38 9.61 -7.99
CA LYS A 59 19.31 9.38 -6.85
C LYS A 59 18.61 9.10 -5.52
N ILE A 60 17.39 8.55 -5.56
CA ILE A 60 16.66 8.13 -4.37
C ILE A 60 17.28 6.82 -3.85
N PRO A 61 17.43 6.63 -2.52
CA PRO A 61 17.84 5.35 -1.97
C PRO A 61 16.82 4.27 -2.30
N VAL A 62 17.23 3.23 -3.04
CA VAL A 62 16.32 2.18 -3.51
C VAL A 62 16.79 0.77 -3.12
N PRO A 63 15.86 -0.20 -3.02
CA PRO A 63 16.19 -1.62 -3.01
C PRO A 63 17.01 -2.05 -4.25
N PRO A 64 17.70 -3.20 -4.20
CA PRO A 64 18.48 -3.68 -5.34
C PRO A 64 17.59 -4.00 -6.55
N LYS A 65 18.15 -3.90 -7.77
CA LYS A 65 17.42 -4.21 -9.01
C LYS A 65 16.80 -5.62 -9.04
N SER A 66 17.40 -6.59 -8.34
CA SER A 66 16.85 -7.94 -8.19
C SER A 66 15.52 -7.95 -7.44
N PHE A 67 15.35 -7.09 -6.44
CA PHE A 67 14.09 -6.91 -5.72
C PHE A 67 12.99 -6.42 -6.66
N PHE A 68 13.22 -5.33 -7.41
CA PHE A 68 12.22 -4.81 -8.34
C PHE A 68 11.85 -5.81 -9.42
N ARG A 69 12.79 -6.67 -9.86
CA ARG A 69 12.47 -7.75 -10.80
C ARG A 69 11.54 -8.80 -10.19
N LYS A 70 11.76 -9.18 -8.91
CA LYS A 70 10.86 -10.11 -8.19
C LYS A 70 9.47 -9.48 -8.06
N LEU A 71 9.40 -8.25 -7.54
CA LEU A 71 8.17 -7.48 -7.38
C LEU A 71 7.40 -7.32 -8.71
N ALA A 72 8.10 -6.98 -9.80
CA ALA A 72 7.52 -6.82 -11.12
C ALA A 72 6.93 -8.13 -11.67
N ASN A 73 7.54 -9.28 -11.37
CA ASN A 73 6.98 -10.58 -11.74
C ASN A 73 5.75 -10.93 -10.91
N GLU A 74 5.79 -10.65 -9.62
CA GLU A 74 4.69 -10.91 -8.69
C GLU A 74 3.47 -10.05 -9.04
N ALA A 75 3.65 -8.75 -9.24
CA ALA A 75 2.59 -7.84 -9.66
C ALA A 75 1.97 -8.24 -11.01
N GLU A 76 2.78 -8.69 -11.97
CA GLU A 76 2.29 -9.21 -13.25
C GLU A 76 1.47 -10.49 -13.07
N THR A 77 1.91 -11.41 -12.20
CA THR A 77 1.16 -12.62 -11.88
C THR A 77 -0.19 -12.27 -11.25
N LEU A 78 -0.23 -11.39 -10.25
CA LEU A 78 -1.46 -10.93 -9.60
C LEU A 78 -2.43 -10.29 -10.61
N ALA A 79 -1.92 -9.47 -11.53
CA ALA A 79 -2.75 -8.86 -12.57
C ALA A 79 -3.34 -9.93 -13.52
N ASN A 80 -2.54 -10.93 -13.90
CA ASN A 80 -2.99 -12.02 -14.77
C ASN A 80 -4.03 -12.90 -14.08
N GLU A 81 -3.83 -13.21 -12.80
CA GLU A 81 -4.76 -13.99 -11.98
C GLU A 81 -6.09 -13.24 -11.82
N ALA A 82 -6.05 -11.96 -11.48
CA ALA A 82 -7.25 -11.14 -11.39
C ALA A 82 -8.03 -11.10 -12.73
N ILE A 83 -7.33 -10.91 -13.86
CA ILE A 83 -7.97 -10.96 -15.18
C ILE A 83 -8.58 -12.33 -15.46
N ALA A 84 -7.87 -13.42 -15.15
CA ALA A 84 -8.36 -14.79 -15.37
C ALA A 84 -9.60 -15.09 -14.51
N GLU A 85 -9.60 -14.67 -13.24
CA GLU A 85 -10.75 -14.80 -12.34
C GLU A 85 -11.95 -13.99 -12.82
N ALA A 86 -11.74 -12.76 -13.29
CA ALA A 86 -12.80 -11.95 -13.87
C ALA A 86 -13.42 -12.62 -15.12
N ILE A 87 -12.60 -13.24 -15.97
CA ILE A 87 -13.08 -13.96 -17.16
C ILE A 87 -13.84 -15.24 -16.78
N ALA A 88 -13.39 -15.94 -15.73
CA ALA A 88 -13.98 -17.20 -15.30
C ALA A 88 -15.28 -17.00 -14.48
N SER A 89 -15.44 -15.84 -13.83
CA SER A 89 -16.59 -15.55 -13.00
C SER A 89 -17.88 -15.39 -13.81
N LYS A 90 -18.99 -15.88 -13.24
CA LYS A 90 -20.35 -15.67 -13.75
C LYS A 90 -21.09 -14.57 -12.99
N ASP A 91 -20.55 -14.16 -11.84
CA ASP A 91 -21.14 -13.17 -10.94
C ASP A 91 -20.50 -11.80 -11.16
N GLU A 92 -21.31 -10.76 -11.20
CA GLU A 92 -20.87 -9.39 -11.49
C GLU A 92 -19.94 -8.82 -10.41
N ALA A 93 -20.19 -9.13 -9.13
CA ALA A 93 -19.40 -8.60 -8.02
C ALA A 93 -17.92 -9.06 -8.05
N PRO A 94 -17.61 -10.37 -8.17
CA PRO A 94 -16.23 -10.82 -8.37
C PRO A 94 -15.58 -10.28 -9.66
N VAL A 95 -16.36 -10.11 -10.75
CA VAL A 95 -15.85 -9.51 -11.99
C VAL A 95 -15.39 -8.07 -11.75
N ALA A 96 -16.25 -7.25 -11.14
CA ALA A 96 -15.94 -5.85 -10.87
C ALA A 96 -14.72 -5.70 -9.93
N LEU A 97 -14.65 -6.53 -8.88
CA LEU A 97 -13.53 -6.53 -7.95
C LEU A 97 -12.21 -6.87 -8.65
N ASN A 98 -12.18 -7.95 -9.41
CA ASN A 98 -10.97 -8.41 -10.08
C ASN A 98 -10.51 -7.47 -11.21
N ILE A 99 -11.46 -6.88 -11.94
CA ILE A 99 -11.14 -5.83 -12.92
C ILE A 99 -10.52 -4.61 -12.22
N LYS A 100 -11.04 -4.21 -11.07
CA LYS A 100 -10.47 -3.11 -10.28
C LYS A 100 -9.03 -3.42 -9.85
N ILE A 101 -8.77 -4.62 -9.33
CA ILE A 101 -7.42 -5.06 -8.94
C ILE A 101 -6.46 -4.98 -10.14
N ALA A 102 -6.84 -5.56 -11.29
CA ALA A 102 -6.01 -5.52 -12.49
C ALA A 102 -5.77 -4.08 -12.98
N HIS A 103 -6.78 -3.23 -12.92
CA HIS A 103 -6.69 -1.82 -13.28
C HIS A 103 -5.70 -1.09 -12.36
N ASP A 104 -5.81 -1.25 -11.04
CA ASP A 104 -4.93 -0.59 -10.07
C ASP A 104 -3.46 -1.02 -10.26
N LEU A 105 -3.22 -2.31 -10.50
CA LEU A 105 -1.88 -2.83 -10.80
C LEU A 105 -1.30 -2.27 -12.11
N PHE A 106 -2.15 -2.03 -13.10
CA PHE A 106 -1.72 -1.58 -14.42
C PHE A 106 -1.50 -0.07 -14.51
N TYR A 107 -2.35 0.72 -13.86
CA TYR A 107 -2.33 2.19 -13.99
C TYR A 107 -1.65 2.90 -12.82
N ASN A 108 -1.77 2.38 -11.59
CA ASN A 108 -1.40 3.14 -10.40
C ASN A 108 -0.10 2.62 -9.75
N LEU A 109 0.17 1.32 -9.84
CA LEU A 109 1.28 0.69 -9.13
C LEU A 109 2.65 1.32 -9.39
N SER A 110 2.93 1.77 -10.62
CA SER A 110 4.21 2.39 -10.97
C SER A 110 4.45 3.69 -10.21
N ASP A 111 3.42 4.52 -10.13
CA ASP A 111 3.45 5.82 -9.45
C ASP A 111 3.44 5.60 -7.93
N ASP A 112 2.64 4.67 -7.43
CA ASP A 112 2.63 4.30 -6.01
C ASP A 112 3.99 3.78 -5.55
N ILE A 113 4.66 2.93 -6.33
CA ILE A 113 6.02 2.46 -6.02
C ILE A 113 7.00 3.64 -5.99
N PHE A 114 6.88 4.58 -6.91
CA PHE A 114 7.75 5.75 -6.96
C PHE A 114 7.57 6.59 -5.68
N LEU A 115 6.33 6.98 -5.38
CA LEU A 115 5.99 7.83 -4.24
C LEU A 115 6.31 7.15 -2.90
N ALA A 116 5.96 5.86 -2.76
CA ALA A 116 6.26 5.11 -1.55
C ALA A 116 7.76 4.97 -1.31
N THR A 117 8.55 4.72 -2.38
CA THR A 117 10.01 4.62 -2.27
C THR A 117 10.66 5.97 -1.94
N GLU A 118 10.18 7.05 -2.56
CA GLU A 118 10.63 8.41 -2.26
C GLU A 118 10.36 8.77 -0.79
N ASN A 119 9.14 8.54 -0.31
CA ASN A 119 8.74 8.81 1.08
C ASN A 119 9.46 7.92 2.11
N ALA A 120 9.80 6.69 1.72
CA ALA A 120 10.57 5.78 2.56
C ALA A 120 11.99 6.29 2.81
N ASN A 121 12.65 6.86 1.81
CA ASN A 121 14.04 7.35 1.90
C ASN A 121 15.02 6.36 2.59
N ASP A 122 14.70 5.06 2.52
CA ASP A 122 15.42 3.96 3.14
C ASP A 122 15.10 2.68 2.33
N PRO A 123 16.09 1.95 1.81
CA PRO A 123 15.85 0.76 0.99
C PRO A 123 15.08 -0.36 1.69
N ILE A 124 15.18 -0.50 3.01
CA ILE A 124 14.47 -1.51 3.79
C ILE A 124 13.00 -1.15 3.93
N ILE A 125 12.72 0.11 4.26
CA ILE A 125 11.36 0.63 4.32
C ILE A 125 10.74 0.58 2.92
N ALA A 126 11.44 1.01 1.88
CA ALA A 126 10.95 0.96 0.51
C ALA A 126 10.62 -0.48 0.05
N GLN A 127 11.44 -1.46 0.43
CA GLN A 127 11.19 -2.86 0.15
C GLN A 127 9.88 -3.34 0.78
N LEU A 128 9.64 -3.05 2.07
CA LEU A 128 8.40 -3.46 2.73
C LEU A 128 7.19 -2.67 2.22
N ALA A 129 7.35 -1.38 1.92
CA ALA A 129 6.30 -0.51 1.37
C ALA A 129 5.77 -1.05 0.04
N ALA A 130 6.66 -1.46 -0.86
CA ALA A 130 6.29 -2.04 -2.15
C ALA A 130 5.54 -3.37 -2.00
N TYR A 131 5.84 -4.15 -0.96
CA TYR A 131 5.08 -5.36 -0.63
C TYR A 131 3.70 -5.04 -0.04
N PHE A 132 3.58 -3.99 0.79
CA PHE A 132 2.26 -3.51 1.24
C PHE A 132 1.37 -3.03 0.07
N LEU A 133 1.94 -2.35 -0.93
CA LEU A 133 1.20 -1.91 -2.12
C LEU A 133 0.53 -3.08 -2.87
N LEU A 134 1.16 -4.26 -2.87
CA LEU A 134 0.59 -5.45 -3.50
C LEU A 134 -0.42 -6.15 -2.58
N ASN A 135 -0.01 -6.41 -1.33
CA ASN A 135 -0.58 -7.48 -0.53
C ASN A 135 -1.23 -7.02 0.79
N ALA A 136 -1.16 -5.73 1.16
CA ALA A 136 -1.73 -5.28 2.43
C ALA A 136 -3.27 -5.30 2.39
N MET A 137 -3.87 -5.92 3.40
CA MET A 137 -5.33 -6.00 3.58
C MET A 137 -5.72 -6.19 5.03
N ASP A 138 -6.95 -5.79 5.37
CA ASP A 138 -7.54 -5.92 6.70
C ASP A 138 -8.51 -7.11 6.84
N GLY A 139 -8.47 -8.05 5.89
CA GLY A 139 -9.39 -9.19 5.78
C GLY A 139 -10.69 -8.88 5.05
N TYR A 140 -11.05 -7.61 4.89
CA TYR A 140 -12.26 -7.17 4.21
C TYR A 140 -11.95 -6.35 2.97
N ASN A 141 -10.97 -5.46 3.05
CA ASN A 141 -10.53 -4.56 2.00
C ASN A 141 -9.01 -4.56 1.85
N LYS A 142 -8.56 -4.24 0.63
CA LYS A 142 -7.17 -3.86 0.39
C LYS A 142 -6.85 -2.56 1.14
N ALA A 143 -5.72 -2.52 1.82
CA ALA A 143 -5.23 -1.31 2.48
C ALA A 143 -4.70 -0.32 1.43
N ILE A 144 -5.16 0.93 1.50
CA ILE A 144 -4.88 1.96 0.50
C ILE A 144 -3.72 2.83 0.96
N TYR A 145 -2.70 2.97 0.12
CA TYR A 145 -1.60 3.88 0.38
C TYR A 145 -2.06 5.33 0.24
N MET A 146 -1.69 6.18 1.21
CA MET A 146 -1.99 7.61 1.22
C MET A 146 -0.69 8.39 1.34
N ASP A 147 -0.22 8.97 0.23
CA ASP A 147 0.93 9.87 0.18
C ASP A 147 0.61 11.21 0.89
N ALA A 148 -0.59 11.73 0.67
CA ALA A 148 -1.15 12.89 1.34
C ALA A 148 -1.98 12.49 2.58
N TRP A 149 -1.33 11.94 3.61
CA TRP A 149 -1.97 11.39 4.83
C TRP A 149 -3.06 12.26 5.48
N ASN A 150 -2.88 13.59 5.51
CA ASN A 150 -3.85 14.53 6.08
C ASN A 150 -4.66 15.30 5.00
N GLY A 151 -4.46 14.98 3.73
CA GLY A 151 -5.11 15.65 2.59
C GLY A 151 -6.47 15.05 2.23
N HIS A 152 -6.76 13.84 2.70
CA HIS A 152 -7.97 13.10 2.39
C HIS A 152 -8.81 12.81 3.65
N PRO A 153 -10.14 12.85 3.56
CA PRO A 153 -10.99 12.41 4.65
C PRO A 153 -10.81 10.91 4.88
N ASP A 154 -10.98 10.49 6.13
CA ASP A 154 -10.99 9.07 6.47
C ASP A 154 -12.11 8.36 5.69
N PRO A 155 -11.85 7.15 5.17
CA PRO A 155 -12.90 6.36 4.54
C PRO A 155 -13.96 6.00 5.58
N GLU A 156 -15.21 5.88 5.13
CA GLU A 156 -16.30 5.39 5.98
C GLU A 156 -16.04 3.95 6.45
N TRP A 157 -15.44 3.11 5.59
CA TRP A 157 -15.00 1.76 5.92
C TRP A 157 -13.72 1.42 5.14
N GLY A 158 -12.76 0.78 5.83
CA GLY A 158 -11.54 0.22 5.24
C GLY A 158 -10.27 0.75 5.90
N THR A 159 -9.13 0.37 5.32
CA THR A 159 -7.81 0.69 5.89
C THR A 159 -7.01 1.58 4.95
N ILE A 160 -6.41 2.63 5.52
CA ILE A 160 -5.39 3.44 4.84
C ILE A 160 -4.04 3.29 5.54
N TRP A 161 -2.96 3.51 4.81
CA TRP A 161 -1.61 3.47 5.40
C TRP A 161 -0.67 4.52 4.80
N GLY A 162 0.34 4.89 5.57
CA GLY A 162 1.30 5.91 5.20
C GLY A 162 2.68 5.63 5.79
N ILE A 163 3.68 6.28 5.21
CA ILE A 163 5.10 6.16 5.57
C ILE A 163 5.51 7.39 6.34
N HIS A 164 6.23 7.23 7.46
CA HIS A 164 6.74 8.34 8.27
C HIS A 164 5.68 9.35 8.70
N GLN A 165 4.45 8.92 8.91
CA GLN A 165 3.36 9.80 9.32
C GLN A 165 3.40 10.02 10.83
N ARG A 166 3.31 11.28 11.23
CA ARG A 166 3.32 11.64 12.66
C ARG A 166 1.95 11.37 13.28
N ILE A 167 1.94 10.60 14.36
CA ILE A 167 0.77 10.38 15.22
C ILE A 167 1.15 10.73 16.65
N ARG A 168 0.50 11.77 17.18
CA ARG A 168 0.87 12.39 18.47
C ARG A 168 2.35 12.79 18.46
N ASP A 169 3.15 12.11 19.27
CA ASP A 169 4.59 12.36 19.44
C ASP A 169 5.47 11.30 18.76
N PHE A 170 4.87 10.43 17.95
CA PHE A 170 5.55 9.31 17.29
C PHE A 170 5.55 9.46 15.78
N THR A 171 6.60 8.94 15.17
CA THR A 171 6.74 8.83 13.71
C THR A 171 7.28 7.43 13.43
N PRO A 172 6.40 6.42 13.29
CA PRO A 172 6.83 5.08 12.93
C PRO A 172 7.26 5.00 11.46
N ALA A 173 7.89 3.88 11.07
CA ALA A 173 8.22 3.65 9.67
C ALA A 173 6.95 3.59 8.82
N PHE A 174 5.94 2.84 9.30
CA PHE A 174 4.60 2.86 8.74
C PHE A 174 3.54 3.05 9.82
N ILE A 175 2.42 3.62 9.40
CA ILE A 175 1.19 3.55 10.18
C ILE A 175 0.05 3.10 9.27
N PHE A 176 -0.77 2.20 9.80
CA PHE A 176 -2.07 1.83 9.27
C PHE A 176 -3.17 2.42 10.16
N LYS A 177 -4.24 2.84 9.51
CA LYS A 177 -5.45 3.37 10.14
C LYS A 177 -6.65 2.62 9.58
N VAL A 178 -7.21 1.74 10.40
CA VAL A 178 -8.44 0.99 10.12
C VAL A 178 -9.61 1.88 10.53
N CYS A 179 -10.53 2.17 9.61
CA CYS A 179 -11.63 3.12 9.79
C CYS A 179 -12.98 2.41 9.67
N MET A 180 -13.91 2.74 10.57
CA MET A 180 -15.30 2.30 10.50
C MET A 180 -16.24 3.35 11.08
N HIS A 181 -17.06 3.99 10.24
CA HIS A 181 -18.09 4.98 10.60
C HIS A 181 -17.63 6.04 11.63
N GLY A 182 -16.40 6.53 11.49
CA GLY A 182 -15.81 7.56 12.37
C GLY A 182 -15.04 7.02 13.57
N ASP A 183 -15.06 5.71 13.82
CA ASP A 183 -14.16 5.04 14.76
C ASP A 183 -12.91 4.53 14.04
N VAL A 184 -11.78 4.56 14.75
CA VAL A 184 -10.47 4.23 14.18
C VAL A 184 -9.67 3.33 15.09
N ARG A 185 -8.88 2.45 14.49
CA ARG A 185 -7.78 1.72 15.12
C ARG A 185 -6.50 1.98 14.35
N PHE A 186 -5.40 2.09 15.08
CA PHE A 186 -4.09 2.35 14.51
C PHE A 186 -3.18 1.14 14.74
N LEU A 187 -2.32 0.87 13.77
CA LEU A 187 -1.24 -0.09 13.88
C LEU A 187 0.04 0.57 13.39
N ALA A 188 1.08 0.58 14.21
CA ALA A 188 2.40 1.06 13.81
C ALA A 188 3.31 -0.09 13.41
N VAL A 189 4.17 0.15 12.42
CA VAL A 189 5.20 -0.79 12.00
C VAL A 189 6.57 -0.11 12.03
N GLU A 190 7.57 -0.82 12.56
CA GLU A 190 8.97 -0.40 12.64
C GLU A 190 9.87 -1.38 11.88
N CYS A 191 10.89 -0.88 11.16
CA CYS A 191 11.68 -1.69 10.20
C CYS A 191 13.16 -1.90 10.57
N HIS A 192 13.59 -1.39 11.73
CA HIS A 192 14.98 -1.44 12.18
C HIS A 192 15.09 -1.93 13.63
N ALA A 193 14.41 -3.04 13.94
CA ALA A 193 14.42 -3.66 15.27
C ALA A 193 15.22 -4.98 15.25
N PRO A 194 16.56 -4.96 15.44
CA PRO A 194 17.45 -6.09 15.13
C PRO A 194 17.22 -7.40 15.93
N ASN A 195 16.26 -7.47 16.84
CA ASN A 195 15.84 -8.72 17.51
C ASN A 195 14.34 -8.74 17.85
N ARG A 196 13.50 -7.90 17.25
CA ARG A 196 12.13 -7.60 17.73
C ARG A 196 12.03 -7.15 19.20
N HIS A 197 13.15 -6.84 19.83
CA HIS A 197 13.21 -6.26 21.16
C HIS A 197 13.17 -4.75 21.07
N LEU A 198 12.78 -4.10 22.18
CA LEU A 198 12.89 -2.65 22.27
C LEU A 198 14.34 -2.21 21.99
N PRO A 199 14.55 -1.10 21.25
CA PRO A 199 15.87 -0.63 20.90
C PRO A 199 16.82 -0.48 22.10
N ASP A 200 18.11 -0.75 21.88
CA ASP A 200 19.14 -0.49 22.88
C ASP A 200 19.33 1.02 23.12
N ASP A 201 19.15 1.84 22.09
CA ASP A 201 19.17 3.30 22.22
C ASP A 201 18.06 3.78 23.20
N PRO A 202 18.41 4.51 24.27
CA PRO A 202 17.45 4.93 25.29
C PRO A 202 16.28 5.77 24.76
N ARG A 203 16.51 6.62 23.74
CA ARG A 203 15.47 7.49 23.18
C ARG A 203 14.49 6.68 22.31
N ALA A 204 15.01 5.82 21.46
CA ALA A 204 14.21 4.92 20.64
C ALA A 204 13.45 3.89 21.50
N ARG A 205 14.07 3.41 22.58
CA ARG A 205 13.41 2.55 23.58
C ARG A 205 12.25 3.24 24.27
N LEU A 206 12.46 4.48 24.72
CA LEU A 206 11.42 5.29 25.34
C LEU A 206 10.27 5.50 24.36
N ARG A 207 10.57 5.91 23.10
CA ARG A 207 9.57 6.07 22.03
C ARG A 207 8.70 4.83 21.86
N ALA A 208 9.33 3.66 21.68
CA ALA A 208 8.62 2.40 21.50
C ALA A 208 7.78 2.01 22.73
N ARG A 209 8.28 2.21 23.95
CA ARG A 209 7.50 2.00 25.18
C ARG A 209 6.30 2.94 25.28
N THR A 210 6.48 4.22 24.96
CA THR A 210 5.41 5.21 25.05
C THR A 210 4.32 4.93 24.03
N MET A 211 4.64 4.42 22.83
CA MET A 211 3.63 3.95 21.86
C MET A 211 2.76 2.85 22.46
N ILE A 212 3.38 1.81 23.04
CA ILE A 212 2.68 0.68 23.67
C ILE A 212 1.80 1.17 24.84
N VAL A 213 2.36 1.98 25.75
CA VAL A 213 1.62 2.53 26.90
C VAL A 213 0.47 3.46 26.45
N SER A 214 0.61 4.11 25.30
CA SER A 214 -0.44 4.95 24.70
C SER A 214 -1.54 4.15 24.01
N GLY A 215 -1.47 2.81 24.06
CA GLY A 215 -2.43 1.91 23.45
C GLY A 215 -2.27 1.75 21.94
N LEU A 216 -1.13 2.14 21.35
CA LEU A 216 -0.85 1.93 19.93
C LEU A 216 -0.11 0.59 19.75
N PRO A 217 -0.75 -0.45 19.16
CA PRO A 217 -0.06 -1.67 18.79
C PRO A 217 1.11 -1.39 17.85
N VAL A 218 2.24 -2.05 18.09
CA VAL A 218 3.46 -1.91 17.29
C VAL A 218 3.96 -3.28 16.88
N ILE A 219 4.15 -3.48 15.58
CA ILE A 219 4.90 -4.61 15.02
C ILE A 219 6.28 -4.12 14.62
N ALA A 220 7.32 -4.85 15.01
CA ALA A 220 8.69 -4.45 14.75
C ALA A 220 9.43 -5.57 14.02
N PHE A 221 10.02 -5.22 12.89
CA PHE A 221 10.81 -6.13 12.06
C PHE A 221 12.27 -5.74 12.09
N SER A 222 13.15 -6.74 12.05
CA SER A 222 14.55 -6.53 11.72
C SER A 222 14.73 -6.33 10.21
N PRO A 223 15.79 -5.61 9.77
CA PRO A 223 16.10 -5.49 8.35
C PRO A 223 16.37 -6.84 7.68
N ASN A 224 16.80 -7.85 8.45
CA ASN A 224 17.08 -9.18 7.91
C ASN A 224 15.79 -9.95 7.59
N GLU A 225 14.76 -9.84 8.44
CA GLU A 225 13.44 -10.42 8.18
C GLU A 225 12.84 -9.84 6.90
N ILE A 226 12.83 -8.51 6.78
CA ILE A 226 12.29 -7.82 5.59
C ILE A 226 13.03 -8.24 4.31
N LYS A 227 14.34 -8.44 4.38
CA LYS A 227 15.14 -8.89 3.22
C LYS A 227 14.88 -10.33 2.84
N THR A 228 14.70 -11.20 3.84
CA THR A 228 14.62 -12.65 3.65
C THR A 228 13.23 -13.06 3.21
N ASP A 229 12.20 -12.56 3.90
CA ASP A 229 10.81 -12.94 3.68
C ASP A 229 9.87 -11.75 3.95
N PRO A 230 9.81 -10.78 3.02
CA PRO A 230 8.90 -9.64 3.14
C PRO A 230 7.42 -10.07 3.08
N ASP A 231 7.11 -11.18 2.42
CA ASP A 231 5.75 -11.73 2.31
C ASP A 231 5.23 -12.19 3.68
N ALA A 232 6.06 -12.87 4.46
CA ALA A 232 5.75 -13.20 5.85
C ALA A 232 5.57 -11.96 6.72
N CYS A 233 6.37 -10.91 6.51
CA CYS A 233 6.22 -9.64 7.23
C CYS A 233 4.87 -8.97 6.93
N VAL A 234 4.44 -8.96 5.66
CA VAL A 234 3.12 -8.43 5.29
C VAL A 234 2.00 -9.29 5.87
N SER A 235 2.16 -10.61 5.87
CA SER A 235 1.16 -11.53 6.44
C SER A 235 0.94 -11.26 7.94
N GLU A 236 2.01 -11.06 8.71
CA GLU A 236 1.92 -10.71 10.14
C GLU A 236 1.20 -9.36 10.36
N VAL A 237 1.44 -8.38 9.49
CA VAL A 237 0.72 -7.10 9.54
C VAL A 237 -0.76 -7.29 9.19
N ASN A 238 -1.07 -8.06 8.15
CA ASN A 238 -2.46 -8.34 7.74
C ASN A 238 -3.24 -9.04 8.86
N GLU A 239 -2.67 -10.02 9.54
CA GLU A 239 -3.31 -10.69 10.68
C GLU A 239 -3.67 -9.71 11.82
N ALA A 240 -2.75 -8.76 12.10
CA ALA A 240 -3.03 -7.71 13.08
C ALA A 240 -4.11 -6.73 12.59
N LEU A 241 -4.13 -6.38 11.30
CA LEU A 241 -5.17 -5.53 10.72
C LEU A 241 -6.55 -6.21 10.76
N VAL A 242 -6.62 -7.51 10.48
CA VAL A 242 -7.85 -8.31 10.60
C VAL A 242 -8.38 -8.23 12.03
N THR A 243 -7.51 -8.47 13.02
CA THR A 243 -7.90 -8.38 14.44
C THR A 243 -8.47 -7.00 14.78
N LEU A 244 -7.81 -5.92 14.33
CA LEU A 244 -8.29 -4.55 14.56
C LEU A 244 -9.61 -4.23 13.85
N ALA A 245 -9.81 -4.78 12.65
CA ALA A 245 -11.06 -4.65 11.90
C ALA A 245 -12.20 -5.40 12.60
N GLU A 246 -11.96 -6.62 13.07
CA GLU A 246 -12.91 -7.42 13.84
C GLU A 246 -13.27 -6.75 15.19
N GLU A 247 -12.30 -6.12 15.86
CA GLU A 247 -12.56 -5.32 17.06
C GLU A 247 -13.52 -4.16 16.78
N LEU A 248 -13.34 -3.43 15.67
CA LEU A 248 -14.25 -2.35 15.28
C LEU A 248 -15.64 -2.86 14.95
N LEU A 249 -15.75 -3.99 14.24
CA LEU A 249 -17.02 -4.61 13.87
C LEU A 249 -17.80 -5.15 15.08
N SER A 250 -17.09 -5.77 16.02
CA SER A 250 -17.70 -6.41 17.20
C SER A 250 -18.06 -5.43 18.31
N ASN A 251 -17.32 -4.32 18.44
CA ASN A 251 -17.54 -3.35 19.51
C ASN A 251 -17.13 -1.94 19.05
N PRO A 252 -18.02 -1.20 18.35
CA PRO A 252 -17.76 0.17 17.89
C PRO A 252 -17.70 1.19 19.05
N GLN A 253 -17.52 0.75 20.30
CA GLN A 253 -17.26 1.69 21.39
C GLN A 253 -15.90 2.36 21.19
N LYS A 254 -15.92 3.70 21.24
CA LYS A 254 -14.73 4.56 21.28
C LYS A 254 -13.81 4.11 22.41
N TYR A 255 -12.69 3.48 22.08
CA TYR A 255 -11.53 3.50 22.97
C TYR A 255 -11.01 4.93 22.97
N ASP A 256 -11.53 5.74 23.90
CA ASP A 256 -10.99 7.05 24.19
C ASP A 256 -9.60 6.82 24.80
N PHE A 257 -8.55 6.98 23.99
CA PHE A 257 -7.14 6.76 24.34
C PHE A 257 -6.58 7.78 25.36
N ARG A 258 -7.43 8.33 26.22
CA ARG A 258 -7.00 9.09 27.39
C ARG A 258 -6.64 8.08 28.48
N PRO A 259 -5.54 8.28 29.22
CA PRO A 259 -5.42 7.61 30.51
C PRO A 259 -6.72 7.88 31.27
N GLN A 260 -7.42 6.84 31.69
CA GLN A 260 -8.40 7.02 32.75
C GLN A 260 -7.60 7.51 33.94
N THR A 261 -7.61 8.82 34.18
CA THR A 261 -7.19 9.38 35.46
C THR A 261 -8.23 8.95 36.47
N GLY A 262 -8.09 7.71 36.95
CA GLY A 262 -8.84 7.18 38.08
C GLY A 262 -8.29 7.83 39.35
N ILE A 263 -9.18 8.58 40.01
CA ILE A 263 -9.09 9.02 41.40
C ILE A 263 -9.21 7.79 42.31
#